data_AF-A0A0P7Y881-F1
#
_entry.id   AF-A0A0P7Y881-F1
#
_cell.length_a   1.000
_cell.length_b   1.000
_cell.length_c   1.000
_cell.angle_alpha   90.00
_cell.angle_beta   90.00
_cell.angle_gamma   90.00
#
_symmetry.space_group_name_H-M   'P 1'
#
loop_
_entity.id
_entity.type
_entity.pdbx_description
1 polymer ?
#
loop_
_entity_poly.entity_id
_entity_poly.type
_entity_poly.pdbx_seq_one_letter_code
_entity_poly.pdbx_strand_id
1 'polypeptide(L)'
;MTSDFEKKVQLVLSEFLSKNGFKHEQSQDFDGGNETLVVYASPQCKLRFYRTQRDGEVNCQIGAIGAINLDMESSDWLYLSSLLAEGKNLSIEELLANVPEKPKSDEDQLREIGIKLQQNFDDLVKGVANYQFPKKP
;
A
#
# COMPACT_ATOMS: atom_id res chain seq x y z
N MET A 1 -1.92 -18.73 15.14
CA MET A 1 -2.93 -19.11 14.12
C MET A 1 -2.63 -18.27 12.89
N THR A 2 -2.64 -18.86 11.69
CA THR A 2 -2.56 -18.12 10.42
C THR A 2 -3.70 -17.11 10.36
N SER A 3 -3.39 -15.82 10.24
CA SER A 3 -4.44 -14.80 10.13
C SER A 3 -5.26 -15.05 8.86
N ASP A 4 -6.56 -14.79 8.88
CA ASP A 4 -7.39 -14.96 7.67
C ASP A 4 -6.93 -14.03 6.53
N PHE A 5 -6.19 -12.97 6.86
CA PHE A 5 -5.56 -12.11 5.87
C PHE A 5 -4.40 -12.80 5.15
N GLU A 6 -3.52 -13.51 5.86
CA GLU A 6 -2.44 -14.29 5.24
C GLU A 6 -2.98 -15.31 4.24
N LYS A 7 -4.06 -16.02 4.59
CA LYS A 7 -4.72 -16.98 3.67
C LYS A 7 -5.22 -16.29 2.40
N LYS A 8 -5.78 -15.08 2.52
CA LYS A 8 -6.23 -14.28 1.37
C LYS A 8 -5.06 -13.83 0.51
N VAL A 9 -3.97 -13.37 1.12
CA VAL A 9 -2.74 -12.99 0.42
C VAL A 9 -2.19 -14.19 -0.35
N GLN A 10 -2.09 -15.36 0.29
CA GLN A 10 -1.67 -16.59 -0.38
C GLN A 10 -2.59 -16.99 -1.53
N LEU A 11 -3.91 -16.95 -1.30
CA LEU A 11 -4.87 -17.32 -2.34
C LEU A 11 -4.73 -16.45 -3.60
N VAL A 12 -4.50 -15.15 -3.43
CA VAL A 12 -4.42 -14.19 -4.55
C VAL A 12 -3.03 -14.13 -5.17
N LEU A 13 -1.96 -14.24 -4.38
CA LEU A 13 -0.59 -13.98 -4.83
C LEU A 13 0.31 -15.23 -4.86
N SER A 14 -0.21 -16.43 -4.60
CA SER A 14 0.57 -17.68 -4.52
C SER A 14 1.49 -17.91 -5.72
N GLU A 15 0.99 -17.72 -6.94
CA GLU A 15 1.78 -17.90 -8.16
C GLU A 15 2.95 -16.90 -8.23
N PHE A 16 2.67 -15.62 -8.00
CA PHE A 16 3.70 -14.56 -8.01
C PHE A 16 4.75 -14.80 -6.93
N LEU A 17 4.32 -15.10 -5.70
CA LEU A 17 5.21 -15.33 -4.57
C LEU A 17 6.11 -16.54 -4.86
N SER A 18 5.52 -17.65 -5.31
CA SER A 18 6.24 -18.89 -5.60
C SER A 18 7.23 -18.73 -6.74
N LYS A 19 6.83 -18.08 -7.83
CA LYS A 19 7.68 -17.84 -9.02
C LYS A 19 8.91 -16.99 -8.70
N ASN A 20 8.79 -16.04 -7.78
CA ASN A 20 9.86 -15.12 -7.39
C ASN A 20 10.60 -15.55 -6.11
N GLY A 21 10.35 -16.78 -5.62
CA GLY A 21 11.07 -17.34 -4.48
C GLY A 21 10.74 -16.69 -3.13
N PHE A 22 9.60 -16.02 -3.02
CA PHE A 22 9.12 -15.49 -1.75
C PHE A 22 8.62 -16.63 -0.86
N LYS A 23 9.02 -16.59 0.41
CA LYS A 23 8.55 -17.46 1.47
C LYS A 23 7.90 -16.64 2.55
N HIS A 24 6.88 -17.19 3.20
CA HIS A 24 6.30 -16.58 4.39
C HIS A 24 7.38 -16.38 5.45
N GLU A 25 7.46 -15.17 6.00
CA GLU A 25 8.41 -14.81 7.05
C GLU A 25 7.70 -14.53 8.38
N GLN A 26 6.61 -13.75 8.35
CA GLN A 26 5.90 -13.33 9.55
C GLN A 26 4.44 -13.02 9.28
N SER A 27 3.58 -13.30 10.25
CA SER A 27 2.22 -12.78 10.32
C SER A 27 1.96 -12.27 11.74
N GLN A 28 1.37 -11.08 11.86
CA GLN A 28 1.07 -10.47 13.14
C GLN A 28 -0.23 -9.69 13.07
N ASP A 29 -1.10 -9.92 14.05
CA ASP A 29 -2.28 -9.09 14.29
C ASP A 29 -1.95 -8.08 15.39
N PHE A 30 -2.38 -6.83 15.20
CA PHE A 30 -2.31 -5.75 16.18
C PHE A 30 -3.74 -5.32 16.55
N ASP A 31 -3.87 -4.69 17.71
CA ASP A 31 -5.15 -4.14 18.21
C ASP A 31 -6.33 -5.11 18.13
N GLY A 32 -6.10 -6.38 18.51
CA GLY A 32 -7.13 -7.42 18.48
C GLY A 32 -7.56 -7.87 17.07
N GLY A 33 -6.73 -7.63 16.04
CA GLY A 33 -7.00 -7.98 14.65
C GLY A 33 -7.62 -6.84 13.84
N ASN A 34 -7.71 -5.63 14.42
CA ASN A 34 -8.04 -4.42 13.68
C ASN A 34 -6.95 -4.08 12.66
N GLU A 35 -5.73 -4.50 12.92
CA GLU A 35 -4.61 -4.35 12.01
C GLU A 35 -3.94 -5.71 11.82
N THR A 36 -3.65 -6.07 10.58
CA THR A 36 -2.94 -7.31 10.27
C THR A 36 -1.78 -7.04 9.34
N LEU A 37 -0.61 -7.57 9.70
CA LEU A 37 0.63 -7.55 8.92
C LEU A 37 0.97 -8.97 8.47
N VAL A 38 1.38 -9.10 7.21
CA VAL A 38 1.92 -10.35 6.64
C VAL A 38 3.17 -10.03 5.83
N VAL A 39 4.28 -10.71 6.13
CA VAL A 39 5.58 -10.48 5.52
C VAL A 39 6.04 -11.72 4.76
N TYR A 40 6.55 -11.49 3.56
CA TYR A 40 7.18 -12.47 2.70
C TYR A 40 8.60 -12.02 2.36
N ALA A 41 9.55 -12.94 2.38
CA ALA A 41 10.95 -12.69 2.04
C ALA A 41 11.38 -13.55 0.85
N SER A 42 12.06 -12.94 -0.11
CA SER A 42 12.78 -13.60 -1.20
C SER A 42 14.29 -13.39 -1.04
N PRO A 43 15.14 -14.05 -1.85
CA PRO A 43 16.56 -13.76 -1.89
C PRO A 43 16.93 -12.35 -2.39
N GLN A 44 15.98 -11.55 -2.86
CA GLN A 44 16.24 -10.22 -3.46
C GLN A 44 15.64 -9.08 -2.63
N CYS A 45 14.49 -9.29 -2.01
CA CYS A 45 13.78 -8.29 -1.23
C CYS A 45 12.72 -8.91 -0.32
N LYS A 46 12.08 -8.07 0.50
CA LYS A 46 10.89 -8.41 1.27
C LYS A 46 9.67 -7.64 0.79
N LEU A 47 8.51 -8.27 0.91
CA LEU A 47 7.21 -7.65 0.75
C LEU A 47 6.46 -7.75 2.06
N ARG A 48 5.84 -6.65 2.50
CA ARG A 48 4.89 -6.68 3.61
C ARG A 48 3.54 -6.13 3.17
N PHE A 49 2.50 -6.86 3.56
CA PHE A 49 1.10 -6.53 3.32
C PHE A 49 0.48 -6.14 4.64
N TYR A 50 -0.20 -5.01 4.65
CA TYR A 50 -0.85 -4.48 5.83
C TYR A 50 -2.30 -4.14 5.52
N ARG A 51 -3.19 -4.41 6.47
CA ARG A 51 -4.60 -4.08 6.37
C ARG A 51 -5.08 -3.46 7.68
N THR A 52 -5.75 -2.32 7.59
CA THR A 52 -6.57 -1.78 8.69
C THR A 52 -8.04 -2.14 8.45
N GLN A 53 -8.75 -2.56 9.50
CA GLN A 53 -10.21 -2.72 9.44
C GLN A 53 -10.92 -1.36 9.41
N ARG A 54 -10.30 -0.33 9.99
CA ARG A 54 -10.87 1.02 10.07
C ARG A 54 -11.00 1.67 8.69
N ASP A 55 -9.99 1.55 7.85
CA ASP A 55 -9.97 2.17 6.53
C ASP A 55 -10.39 1.16 5.43
N GLY A 56 -10.36 -0.13 5.74
CA GLY A 56 -10.70 -1.21 4.79
C GLY A 56 -9.66 -1.37 3.68
N GLU A 57 -8.56 -0.64 3.75
CA GLU A 57 -7.52 -0.61 2.74
C GLU A 57 -6.47 -1.69 2.97
N VAL A 58 -5.99 -2.27 1.88
CA VAL A 58 -4.83 -3.15 1.87
C VAL A 58 -3.66 -2.38 1.25
N ASN A 59 -2.61 -2.20 2.04
CA ASN A 59 -1.37 -1.57 1.63
C ASN A 59 -0.27 -2.61 1.42
N CYS A 60 0.66 -2.33 0.51
CA CYS A 60 1.83 -3.14 0.24
C CYS A 60 3.08 -2.26 0.31
N GLN A 61 4.10 -2.75 1.01
CA GLN A 61 5.41 -2.13 1.08
C GLN A 61 6.49 -3.11 0.62
N ILE A 62 7.55 -2.58 0.01
CA ILE A 62 8.75 -3.30 -0.38
C ILE A 62 9.93 -2.81 0.46
N GLY A 63 10.75 -3.74 0.91
CA GLY A 63 11.94 -3.46 1.70
C GLY A 63 13.14 -4.29 1.22
N ALA A 64 14.34 -3.84 1.57
CA ALA A 64 15.55 -4.64 1.37
C ALA A 64 15.51 -5.92 2.23
N ILE A 65 16.37 -6.89 1.93
CA ILE A 65 16.45 -8.16 2.70
C ILE A 65 16.78 -7.92 4.18
N GLY A 66 17.51 -6.83 4.48
CA GLY A 66 17.82 -6.43 5.86
C GLY A 66 16.70 -5.69 6.59
N ALA A 67 15.57 -5.41 5.92
CA ALA A 67 14.50 -4.63 6.52
C ALA A 67 13.92 -5.32 7.76
N ILE A 68 13.74 -4.51 8.80
CA ILE A 68 13.32 -4.97 10.13
C ILE A 68 11.78 -4.91 10.24
N ASN A 69 11.18 -5.96 10.81
CA ASN A 69 9.73 -6.12 10.95
C ASN A 69 9.22 -5.71 12.35
N LEU A 70 9.71 -4.60 12.92
CA LEU A 70 9.38 -4.22 14.30
C LEU A 70 8.18 -3.27 14.40
N ASP A 71 7.99 -2.39 13.41
CA ASP A 71 6.90 -1.41 13.40
C ASP A 71 6.47 -1.01 11.98
N MET A 72 5.29 -0.40 11.89
CA MET A 72 4.73 0.12 10.64
C MET A 72 5.42 1.41 10.17
N GLU A 73 6.13 2.11 11.06
CA GLU A 73 6.77 3.41 10.82
C GLU A 73 8.24 3.32 10.36
N SER A 74 8.84 2.12 10.34
CA SER A 74 10.23 1.96 9.89
C SER A 74 10.45 2.47 8.47
N SER A 75 11.50 3.29 8.32
CA SER A 75 11.99 3.83 7.05
C SER A 75 12.57 2.76 6.11
N ASP A 76 12.71 1.51 6.57
CA ASP A 76 13.19 0.40 5.73
C ASP A 76 12.17 -0.06 4.68
N TRP A 77 10.95 0.49 4.72
CA TRP A 77 9.80 0.03 3.96
C TRP A 77 9.18 1.13 3.11
N LEU A 78 9.19 0.93 1.79
CA LEU A 78 8.67 1.88 0.82
C LEU A 78 7.29 1.44 0.35
N TYR A 79 6.30 2.34 0.37
CA TYR A 79 4.95 2.06 -0.11
C TYR A 79 4.97 1.81 -1.62
N LEU A 80 4.43 0.66 -2.03
CA LEU A 80 4.36 0.29 -3.44
C LEU A 80 3.49 1.27 -4.23
N SER A 81 2.43 1.82 -3.62
CA SER A 81 1.61 2.89 -4.22
C SER A 81 2.39 4.18 -4.49
N SER A 82 3.41 4.49 -3.67
CA SER A 82 4.29 5.64 -3.91
C SER A 82 5.26 5.38 -5.05
N LEU A 83 5.74 4.14 -5.19
CA LEU A 83 6.60 3.72 -6.30
C LEU A 83 5.85 3.59 -7.63
N LEU A 84 4.57 3.20 -7.57
CA LEU A 84 3.74 2.90 -8.75
C LEU A 84 2.70 3.99 -9.06
N ALA A 85 2.78 5.16 -8.44
CA ALA A 85 1.79 6.23 -8.58
C ALA A 85 1.52 6.54 -10.07
N GLU A 86 0.23 6.69 -10.40
CA GLU A 86 -0.28 6.79 -11.77
C GLU A 86 0.28 8.02 -12.50
N GLY A 87 1.37 7.79 -13.22
CA GLY A 87 2.03 8.74 -14.08
C GLY A 87 3.36 9.23 -13.53
N LYS A 88 4.45 8.74 -14.11
CA LYS A 88 5.39 9.57 -14.89
C LYS A 88 6.54 8.70 -15.41
N ASN A 89 7.13 9.17 -16.51
CA ASN A 89 8.29 8.66 -17.22
C ASN A 89 9.60 8.61 -16.39
N LEU A 90 9.51 8.30 -15.09
CA LEU A 90 10.64 8.27 -14.18
C LEU A 90 11.22 6.86 -14.10
N SER A 91 12.54 6.76 -14.06
CA SER A 91 13.22 5.49 -13.80
C SER A 91 12.99 5.03 -12.36
N ILE A 92 13.26 3.76 -12.07
CA ILE A 92 13.17 3.21 -10.69
C ILE A 92 14.09 3.98 -9.74
N GLU A 93 15.27 4.41 -10.20
CA GLU A 93 16.21 5.21 -9.42
C GLU A 93 15.63 6.58 -9.06
N GLU A 94 14.96 7.24 -10.00
CA GLU A 94 14.27 8.51 -9.76
C GLU A 94 13.08 8.34 -8.83
N LEU A 95 12.35 7.23 -8.94
CA LEU A 95 11.26 6.91 -8.01
C LEU A 95 11.79 6.68 -6.59
N LEU A 96 12.87 5.90 -6.43
CA LEU A 96 13.51 5.65 -5.15
C LEU A 96 14.06 6.93 -4.50
N ALA A 97 14.63 7.84 -5.29
CA ALA A 97 15.12 9.14 -4.80
C ALA A 97 13.98 10.06 -4.33
N ASN A 98 12.77 9.85 -4.82
CA ASN A 98 11.58 10.65 -4.48
C ASN A 98 10.67 9.96 -3.45
N VAL A 99 10.98 8.74 -2.98
CA VAL A 99 10.20 8.14 -1.90
C VAL A 99 10.48 8.96 -0.64
N PRO A 100 9.46 9.59 -0.06
CA PRO A 100 9.67 10.39 1.13
C PRO A 100 10.10 9.47 2.28
N GLU A 101 11.13 9.87 3.04
CA GLU A 101 11.67 9.12 4.20
C GLU A 101 10.60 8.84 5.27
N LYS A 102 9.52 9.64 5.28
CA LYS A 102 8.37 9.49 6.13
C LYS A 102 7.08 9.64 5.31
N PRO A 103 5.98 8.98 5.70
CA PRO A 103 4.67 9.30 5.16
C PRO A 103 4.39 10.81 5.27
N LYS A 104 3.65 11.36 4.31
CA LYS A 104 3.22 12.77 4.38
C LYS A 104 2.42 12.99 5.66
N SER A 105 2.68 14.08 6.36
CA SER A 105 1.87 14.46 7.52
C SER A 105 0.41 14.71 7.11
N ASP A 106 -0.52 14.61 8.05
CA ASP A 106 -1.93 14.96 7.79
C ASP A 106 -2.06 16.37 7.19
N GLU A 107 -1.24 17.31 7.66
CA GLU A 107 -1.21 18.69 7.13
C GLU A 107 -0.76 18.74 5.66
N ASP A 108 0.26 17.98 5.28
CA ASP A 108 0.75 17.92 3.91
C ASP A 108 -0.27 17.24 2.99
N GLN A 109 -0.89 16.15 3.46
CA GLN A 109 -1.94 15.46 2.72
C GLN A 109 -3.15 16.36 2.52
N LEU A 110 -3.60 17.06 3.57
CA LEU A 110 -4.72 18.01 3.49
C LEU A 110 -4.41 19.20 2.58
N ARG A 111 -3.17 19.71 2.56
CA ARG A 111 -2.75 20.75 1.61
C ARG A 111 -2.84 20.26 0.17
N GLU A 112 -2.36 19.05 -0.12
CA GLU A 112 -2.45 18.47 -1.46
C GLU A 112 -3.89 18.23 -1.91
N ILE A 113 -4.74 17.72 -1.00
CA ILE A 113 -6.17 17.59 -1.25
C ILE A 113 -6.78 18.97 -1.53
N GLY A 114 -6.44 19.99 -0.73
CA GLY A 114 -6.90 21.36 -0.93
C GLY A 114 -6.54 21.92 -2.31
N ILE A 115 -5.30 21.74 -2.76
CA ILE A 115 -4.84 22.15 -4.10
C ILE A 115 -5.63 21.42 -5.18
N LYS A 116 -5.76 20.08 -5.08
CA LYS A 116 -6.49 19.26 -6.06
C LYS A 116 -7.97 19.64 -6.13
N LEU A 117 -8.60 19.90 -4.99
CA LEU A 117 -9.99 20.37 -4.94
C LEU A 117 -10.10 21.72 -5.62
N GLN A 118 -9.30 22.72 -5.24
CA GLN A 118 -9.35 24.06 -5.87
C GLN A 118 -9.18 24.00 -7.40
N GLN A 119 -8.34 23.10 -7.90
CA GLN A 119 -8.06 22.96 -9.32
C GLN A 119 -9.18 22.24 -10.10
N ASN A 120 -9.91 21.31 -9.47
CA ASN A 120 -10.78 20.38 -10.19
C ASN A 120 -12.24 20.36 -9.71
N PHE A 121 -12.59 21.14 -8.69
CA PHE A 121 -13.88 21.00 -7.99
C PHE A 121 -15.10 21.14 -8.91
N ASP A 122 -15.12 22.17 -9.75
CA ASP A 122 -16.27 22.42 -10.63
C ASP A 122 -16.51 21.28 -11.61
N ASP A 123 -15.45 20.68 -12.14
CA ASP A 123 -15.56 19.57 -13.09
C ASP A 123 -15.90 18.25 -12.37
N LEU A 124 -15.39 18.05 -11.16
CA LEU A 124 -15.83 16.94 -10.30
C LEU A 124 -17.33 17.03 -10.00
N VAL A 125 -17.84 18.21 -9.65
CA VAL A 125 -19.27 18.43 -9.38
C VAL A 125 -20.12 18.14 -10.61
N LYS A 126 -19.72 18.63 -11.79
CA LYS A 126 -20.42 18.31 -13.05
C LYS A 126 -20.38 16.82 -13.36
N GLY A 127 -19.24 16.16 -13.14
CA GLY A 127 -19.08 14.72 -13.37
C GLY A 127 -20.00 13.90 -12.47
N VAL A 128 -20.03 14.20 -11.18
CA VAL A 128 -20.87 13.50 -10.19
C VAL A 128 -22.35 13.75 -10.46
N ALA A 129 -22.76 14.97 -10.80
CA ALA A 129 -24.16 15.27 -11.12
C ALA A 129 -24.70 14.47 -12.32
N ASN A 130 -23.81 14.09 -13.23
CA ASN A 130 -24.14 13.30 -14.43
C ASN A 130 -23.84 11.80 -14.26
N TYR A 131 -23.29 11.38 -13.12
CA TYR A 131 -22.94 9.99 -12.87
C TYR A 131 -24.20 9.18 -12.49
N GLN A 132 -24.62 8.28 -13.38
CA GLN A 132 -25.68 7.32 -13.06
C GLN A 132 -25.05 6.08 -12.42
N PHE A 133 -25.43 5.78 -11.17
CA PHE A 133 -25.00 4.55 -10.53
C PHE A 133 -25.45 3.34 -11.35
N PRO A 134 -24.55 2.38 -11.65
CA PRO A 134 -24.95 1.16 -12.31
C PRO A 134 -26.02 0.48 -11.44
N LYS A 135 -27.19 0.21 -12.01
CA LYS A 135 -28.20 -0.60 -11.34
C LYS A 135 -27.58 -1.97 -11.09
N LYS A 136 -27.48 -2.35 -9.82
CA LYS A 136 -27.03 -3.70 -9.44
C LYS A 136 -27.95 -4.73 -10.14
N PRO A 137 -27.39 -5.82 -10.68
CA PRO A 137 -28.17 -6.92 -11.23
C PRO A 137 -29.05 -7.58 -10.15
#